data_AF-A0A382PHA3-F1
#
_entry.id   AF-A0A382PHA3-F1
#
_cell.length_a   1.000
_cell.length_b   1.000
_cell.length_c   1.000
_cell.angle_alpha   90.00
_cell.angle_beta   90.00
_cell.angle_gamma   90.00
#
_symmetry.space_group_name_H-M   'P 1'
#
loop_
_entity.id
_entity.type
_entity.pdbx_description
1 polymer ?
#
loop_
_entity_poly.entity_id
_entity_poly.type
_entity_poly.pdbx_seq_one_letter_code
_entity_poly.pdbx_strand_id
1 'polypeptide(L)'
;MSKVINLAERREQKRKQDLYKPVQSWIVWLKCPKCETLEYSELRMSEGRIHKCGTLVEEQEVEIDIRAEYTVSLRNSEMLSDLLNNTKAKGVLKRFPKSGKAMLTKLQRSEEEYQNRLQLMVSKECVPYPNEWDPQKEGMDVNQMEPLGLLLTSARRSELYFPVES
;
A
#
# COMPACT_ATOMS: atom_id res chain seq x y z
N MET A 1 31.91 8.68 36.12
CA MET A 1 31.53 9.86 35.32
C MET A 1 30.12 9.66 34.78
N SER A 2 29.13 10.33 35.38
CA SER A 2 27.74 10.30 34.93
C SER A 2 27.63 11.03 33.59
N LYS A 3 27.28 10.32 32.51
CA LYS A 3 26.97 10.94 31.21
C LYS A 3 25.86 11.97 31.45
N VAL A 4 26.18 13.25 31.25
CA VAL A 4 25.20 14.34 31.21
C VAL A 4 24.39 14.12 29.94
N ILE A 5 23.26 13.41 30.06
CA ILE A 5 22.33 13.20 28.95
C ILE A 5 21.73 14.57 28.63
N ASN A 6 22.09 15.14 27.49
CA ASN A 6 21.60 16.44 27.07
C ASN A 6 20.08 16.37 26.86
N LEU A 7 19.34 17.33 27.42
CA LEU A 7 17.87 17.39 27.29
C LEU A 7 17.45 17.44 25.80
N ALA A 8 18.29 18.02 24.94
CA ALA A 8 18.09 18.04 23.49
C ALA A 8 18.19 16.63 22.88
N GLU A 9 19.22 15.85 23.23
CA GLU A 9 19.41 14.47 22.78
C GLU A 9 18.24 13.59 23.25
N ARG A 10 17.76 13.76 24.48
CA ARG A 10 16.61 13.00 25.00
C ARG A 10 15.31 13.33 24.27
N ARG A 11 15.09 14.60 23.91
CA ARG A 11 13.95 15.05 23.10
C ARG A 11 14.03 14.53 21.66
N GLU A 12 15.23 14.44 21.10
CA GLU A 12 15.43 13.90 19.77
C GLU A 12 15.25 12.38 19.73
N GLN A 13 15.79 11.65 20.71
CA GLN A 13 15.57 10.21 20.87
C GLN A 13 14.08 9.89 21.03
N LYS A 14 13.34 10.66 21.84
CA LYS A 14 11.90 10.47 22.01
C LYS A 14 11.14 10.74 20.71
N ARG A 15 11.51 11.80 19.97
CA ARG A 15 10.94 12.08 18.64
C ARG A 15 11.19 10.95 17.65
N LYS A 16 12.43 10.45 17.58
CA LYS A 16 12.80 9.30 16.74
C LYS A 16 11.99 8.06 17.12
N GLN A 17 11.91 7.74 18.42
CA GLN A 17 11.09 6.63 18.89
C GLN A 17 9.61 6.77 18.54
N ASP A 18 9.05 7.97 18.60
CA ASP A 18 7.64 8.18 18.23
C ASP A 18 7.40 8.14 16.72
N LEU A 19 8.40 8.50 15.90
CA LEU A 19 8.33 8.41 14.43
C LEU A 19 8.50 6.98 13.91
N TYR A 20 9.30 6.16 14.60
CA TYR A 20 9.61 4.79 14.19
C TYR A 20 8.74 3.72 14.84
N LYS A 21 7.60 4.09 15.43
CA LYS A 21 6.62 3.12 15.93
C LYS A 21 5.68 2.67 14.81
N PRO A 22 5.19 1.42 14.85
CA PRO A 22 4.06 0.99 14.05
C PRO A 22 2.87 1.93 14.26
N VAL A 23 2.11 2.21 13.20
CA VAL A 23 0.91 3.05 13.25
C VAL A 23 -0.29 2.16 12.91
N GLN A 24 -0.88 1.56 13.94
CA GLN A 24 -2.05 0.71 13.79
C GLN A 24 -3.27 1.51 13.32
N SER A 25 -3.97 0.98 12.33
CA SER A 25 -5.21 1.51 11.79
C SER A 25 -6.04 0.39 11.17
N TRP A 26 -7.22 0.72 10.66
CA TRP A 26 -8.11 -0.21 9.96
C TRP A 26 -8.47 0.34 8.59
N ILE A 27 -8.44 -0.52 7.58
CA ILE A 27 -9.07 -0.28 6.28
C ILE A 27 -10.42 -0.99 6.28
N VAL A 28 -11.47 -0.26 5.92
CA VAL A 28 -12.82 -0.82 5.78
C VAL A 28 -13.07 -1.12 4.30
N TRP A 29 -13.32 -2.39 4.00
CA TRP A 29 -13.73 -2.87 2.69
C TRP A 29 -15.23 -3.15 2.67
N LEU A 30 -15.89 -3.02 1.52
CA LEU A 30 -17.28 -3.44 1.33
C LEU A 30 -17.32 -4.80 0.63
N LYS A 31 -17.67 -5.86 1.35
CA LYS A 31 -17.78 -7.23 0.85
C LYS A 31 -19.20 -7.53 0.40
N CYS A 32 -19.38 -7.99 -0.83
CA CYS A 32 -20.62 -8.62 -1.24
C CYS A 32 -20.61 -10.11 -0.83
N PRO A 33 -21.50 -10.59 0.05
CA PRO A 33 -21.50 -12.00 0.49
C PRO A 33 -21.93 -12.98 -0.61
N LYS A 34 -22.65 -12.49 -1.64
CA LYS A 34 -23.13 -13.32 -2.77
C LYS A 34 -22.11 -13.46 -3.89
N CYS A 35 -21.35 -12.41 -4.16
CA CYS A 35 -20.36 -12.39 -5.24
C CYS A 35 -18.93 -12.58 -4.73
N GLU A 36 -18.74 -12.56 -3.41
CA GLU A 36 -17.43 -12.51 -2.72
C GLU A 36 -16.51 -11.38 -3.22
N THR A 37 -17.10 -10.36 -3.86
CA THR A 37 -16.40 -9.19 -4.36
C THR A 37 -16.20 -8.17 -3.23
N LEU A 38 -15.03 -7.56 -3.18
CA LEU A 38 -14.73 -6.44 -2.28
C LEU A 38 -14.62 -5.15 -3.07
N GLU A 39 -15.30 -4.12 -2.62
CA GLU A 39 -15.22 -2.77 -3.17
C GLU A 39 -14.72 -1.82 -2.10
N TYR A 40 -13.84 -0.89 -2.49
CA TYR A 40 -13.46 0.21 -1.62
C TYR A 40 -14.60 1.25 -1.57
N SER A 41 -14.90 1.81 -0.39
CA SER A 41 -15.81 2.94 -0.26
C SER A 41 -15.36 3.90 0.83
N GLU A 42 -15.19 5.16 0.45
CA GLU A 42 -14.93 6.27 1.38
C GLU A 42 -16.22 6.84 1.98
N LEU A 43 -17.38 6.44 1.44
CA LEU A 43 -18.69 6.95 1.81
C LEU A 43 -19.47 5.88 2.57
N ARG A 44 -19.89 6.23 3.79
CA ARG A 44 -20.78 5.41 4.61
C ARG A 44 -22.22 5.82 4.35
N MET A 45 -23.05 4.89 3.91
CA MET A 45 -24.49 5.10 3.67
C MET A 45 -25.28 4.59 4.87
N SER A 46 -26.28 5.36 5.33
CA SER A 46 -27.10 5.01 6.49
C SER A 46 -27.91 3.71 6.32
N GLU A 47 -28.24 3.36 5.09
CA GLU A 47 -29.00 2.14 4.74
C GLU A 47 -28.10 1.02 4.16
N GLY A 48 -26.78 1.18 4.26
CA GLY A 48 -25.80 0.32 3.60
C GLY A 48 -25.75 0.53 2.08
N ARG A 49 -24.98 -0.30 1.38
CA ARG A 49 -24.81 -0.21 -0.08
C ARG A 49 -25.21 -1.52 -0.73
N ILE A 50 -25.87 -1.43 -1.87
CA ILE A 50 -26.29 -2.60 -2.64
C ILE A 50 -25.25 -2.83 -3.75
N HIS A 51 -24.63 -4.01 -3.78
CA HIS A 51 -23.78 -4.43 -4.87
C HIS A 51 -24.61 -4.59 -6.16
N LYS A 52 -23.98 -4.54 -7.34
CA LYS A 52 -24.68 -4.69 -8.64
C LYS A 52 -25.53 -5.97 -8.75
N CYS A 53 -25.22 -7.00 -7.96
CA CYS A 53 -25.99 -8.24 -7.89
C CYS A 53 -27.28 -8.18 -7.03
N GLY A 54 -27.60 -7.01 -6.46
CA GLY A 54 -28.77 -6.78 -5.61
C GLY A 54 -28.58 -7.17 -4.14
N THR A 55 -27.36 -7.51 -3.70
CA THR A 55 -27.08 -7.92 -2.32
C THR A 55 -26.47 -6.78 -1.52
N LEU A 56 -26.87 -6.64 -0.25
CA LEU A 56 -26.29 -5.68 0.67
C LEU A 56 -24.82 -6.04 0.91
N VAL A 57 -23.93 -5.07 0.81
CA VAL A 57 -22.51 -5.25 1.11
C VAL A 57 -22.26 -5.09 2.60
N GLU A 58 -21.36 -5.90 3.11
CA GLU A 58 -20.91 -5.94 4.50
C GLU A 58 -19.59 -5.19 4.64
N GLU A 59 -19.43 -4.43 5.73
CA GLU A 59 -18.15 -3.78 6.05
C GLU A 59 -17.19 -4.85 6.62
N GLN A 60 -16.04 -5.03 5.97
CA GLN A 60 -14.95 -5.88 6.43
C GLN A 60 -13.77 -5.00 6.82
N GLU A 61 -13.52 -4.92 8.12
CA GLU A 61 -12.36 -4.23 8.67
C GLU A 61 -11.12 -5.12 8.56
N VAL A 62 -10.04 -4.54 8.05
CA VAL A 62 -8.72 -5.17 7.99
C VAL A 62 -7.75 -4.30 8.76
N GLU A 63 -7.16 -4.86 9.82
CA GLU A 63 -6.12 -4.19 10.59
C GLU A 63 -4.85 -4.03 9.74
N ILE A 64 -4.28 -2.84 9.78
CA ILE A 64 -3.07 -2.48 9.06
C ILE A 64 -2.08 -1.71 9.95
N ASP A 65 -0.79 -1.89 9.67
CA ASP A 65 0.23 -0.91 10.05
C ASP A 65 0.45 0.06 8.89
N ILE A 66 -0.01 1.31 9.04
CA ILE A 66 0.10 2.36 8.02
C ILE A 66 1.57 2.55 7.60
N ARG A 67 2.51 2.45 8.55
CA ARG A 67 3.93 2.62 8.26
C ARG A 67 4.46 1.49 7.39
N ALA A 68 4.03 0.27 7.68
CA ALA A 68 4.40 -0.90 6.91
C ALA A 68 3.81 -0.85 5.50
N GLU A 69 2.52 -0.51 5.39
CA GLU A 69 1.84 -0.28 4.12
C GLU A 69 2.55 0.79 3.28
N TYR A 70 2.90 1.91 3.90
CA TYR A 70 3.62 2.98 3.23
C TYR A 70 4.98 2.52 2.69
N THR A 71 5.71 1.74 3.50
CA THR A 71 7.01 1.17 3.10
C THR A 71 6.86 0.21 1.93
N VAL A 72 5.88 -0.68 1.96
CA VAL A 72 5.60 -1.62 0.87
C VAL A 72 5.24 -0.88 -0.41
N SER A 73 4.41 0.18 -0.31
CA SER A 73 4.03 0.99 -1.47
C SER A 73 5.22 1.70 -2.10
N LEU A 74 6.13 2.27 -1.29
CA LEU A 74 7.35 2.90 -1.80
C LEU A 74 8.24 1.90 -2.56
N ARG A 75 8.42 0.69 -2.02
CA ARG A 75 9.17 -0.39 -2.70
C ARG A 75 8.51 -0.77 -4.03
N ASN A 76 7.19 -0.87 -4.07
CA ASN A 76 6.46 -1.11 -5.31
C ASN A 76 6.68 0.01 -6.33
N SER A 77 6.65 1.28 -5.91
CA SER A 77 6.92 2.43 -6.79
C SER A 77 8.34 2.43 -7.36
N GLU A 78 9.33 2.02 -6.57
CA GLU A 78 10.72 1.84 -7.04
C GLU A 78 10.80 0.73 -8.09
N MET A 79 10.23 -0.44 -7.81
CA MET A 79 10.19 -1.57 -8.77
C MET A 79 9.48 -1.18 -10.07
N LEU A 80 8.34 -0.47 -9.99
CA LEU A 80 7.62 0.03 -11.15
C LEU A 80 8.45 1.05 -11.96
N SER A 81 9.20 1.91 -11.27
CA SER A 81 10.10 2.89 -11.90
C SER A 81 11.24 2.19 -12.64
N ASP A 82 11.82 1.15 -12.05
CA ASP A 82 12.86 0.34 -12.68
C ASP A 82 12.32 -0.41 -13.91
N LEU A 83 11.14 -1.00 -13.82
CA LEU A 83 10.46 -1.62 -14.97
C LEU A 83 10.17 -0.59 -16.09
N LEU A 84 9.75 0.62 -15.74
CA LEU A 84 9.54 1.72 -16.69
C LEU A 84 10.84 2.26 -17.30
N ASN A 85 11.95 2.22 -16.58
CA ASN A 85 13.26 2.67 -17.08
C ASN A 85 13.94 1.59 -17.93
N ASN A 86 13.82 0.33 -17.55
CA ASN A 86 14.25 -0.81 -18.37
C ASN A 86 13.46 -0.87 -19.70
N THR A 87 12.17 -0.50 -19.69
CA THR A 87 11.38 -0.29 -20.90
C THR A 87 11.67 1.03 -21.64
N LYS A 88 12.62 1.87 -21.21
CA LYS A 88 13.12 3.02 -22.00
C LYS A 88 14.50 2.75 -22.62
N ALA A 89 15.24 1.74 -22.17
CA ALA A 89 16.57 1.40 -22.69
C ALA A 89 16.48 0.85 -24.13
N LYS A 90 16.95 1.65 -25.10
CA LYS A 90 16.80 1.52 -26.57
C LYS A 90 17.18 0.19 -27.24
N GLY A 91 17.58 -0.86 -26.52
CA GLY A 91 18.07 -2.13 -27.12
C GLY A 91 17.15 -3.35 -26.98
N VAL A 92 16.27 -3.40 -25.98
CA VAL A 92 15.50 -4.63 -25.63
C VAL A 92 14.01 -4.53 -26.02
N LEU A 93 13.60 -3.39 -26.57
CA LEU A 93 12.20 -2.92 -26.65
C LEU A 93 11.34 -3.39 -27.81
N LYS A 94 11.63 -4.54 -28.42
CA LYS A 94 10.69 -5.10 -29.42
C LYS A 94 9.59 -5.99 -28.84
N ARG A 95 9.62 -6.29 -27.53
CA ARG A 95 8.71 -7.29 -26.93
C ARG A 95 7.68 -6.77 -25.91
N PHE A 96 7.76 -5.51 -25.47
CA PHE A 96 6.73 -4.96 -24.57
C PHE A 96 5.70 -4.14 -25.34
N PRO A 97 4.42 -4.55 -25.37
CA PRO A 97 3.39 -3.82 -26.09
C PRO A 97 3.14 -2.45 -25.44
N LYS A 98 2.70 -1.46 -26.23
CA LYS A 98 2.35 -0.10 -25.75
C LYS A 98 1.34 -0.14 -24.57
N SER A 99 0.51 -1.17 -24.51
CA SER A 99 -0.43 -1.43 -23.41
C SER A 99 0.28 -1.68 -22.07
N GLY A 100 1.40 -2.40 -22.06
CA GLY A 100 2.16 -2.70 -20.84
C GLY A 100 2.76 -1.44 -20.21
N LYS A 101 3.24 -0.49 -21.02
CA LYS A 101 3.76 0.79 -20.50
C LYS A 101 2.65 1.63 -19.85
N ALA A 102 1.49 1.73 -20.50
CA ALA A 102 0.34 2.46 -19.96
C ALA A 102 -0.16 1.85 -18.64
N MET A 103 -0.18 0.51 -18.57
CA MET A 103 -0.51 -0.26 -17.36
C MET A 103 0.47 0.02 -16.22
N LEU A 104 1.79 -0.02 -16.47
CA LEU A 104 2.81 0.30 -15.46
C LEU A 104 2.69 1.74 -14.95
N THR A 105 2.42 2.71 -15.83
CA THR A 105 2.18 4.11 -15.41
C THR A 105 0.90 4.25 -14.58
N LYS A 106 -0.16 3.50 -14.92
CA LYS A 106 -1.40 3.47 -14.12
C LYS A 106 -1.15 2.90 -12.72
N LEU A 107 -0.38 1.81 -12.61
CA LEU A 107 0.01 1.23 -11.33
C LEU A 107 0.86 2.20 -10.51
N GLN A 108 1.82 2.88 -11.13
CA GLN A 108 2.66 3.86 -10.45
C GLN A 108 1.82 4.99 -9.85
N ARG A 109 0.87 5.53 -10.63
CA ARG A 109 -0.08 6.53 -10.15
C ARG A 109 -0.97 5.98 -9.03
N SER A 110 -1.41 4.73 -9.13
CA SER A 110 -2.20 4.10 -8.07
C SER A 110 -1.42 3.97 -6.75
N GLU A 111 -0.12 3.64 -6.81
CA GLU A 111 0.73 3.59 -5.62
C GLU A 111 0.96 5.00 -5.05
N GLU A 112 1.19 6.02 -5.88
CA GLU A 112 1.31 7.42 -5.43
C GLU A 112 0.03 7.93 -4.76
N GLU A 113 -1.13 7.65 -5.34
CA GLU A 113 -2.43 8.01 -4.74
C GLU A 113 -2.62 7.30 -3.39
N TYR A 114 -2.23 6.03 -3.29
CA TYR A 114 -2.28 5.27 -2.05
C TYR A 114 -1.31 5.82 -0.98
N GLN A 115 -0.07 6.14 -1.36
CA GLN A 115 0.92 6.80 -0.49
C GLN A 115 0.39 8.11 0.07
N ASN A 116 -0.21 8.95 -0.77
CA ASN A 116 -0.80 10.21 -0.34
C ASN A 116 -1.92 9.99 0.67
N ARG A 117 -2.78 8.98 0.47
CA ARG A 117 -3.85 8.64 1.43
C ARG A 117 -3.28 8.21 2.77
N LEU A 118 -2.29 7.32 2.78
CA LEU A 118 -1.63 6.88 4.01
C LEU A 118 -0.99 8.05 4.76
N GLN A 119 -0.32 8.95 4.03
CA GLN A 119 0.30 10.15 4.61
C GLN A 119 -0.74 11.07 5.26
N LEU A 120 -1.91 11.22 4.64
CA LEU A 120 -3.02 12.03 5.18
C LEU A 120 -3.68 11.40 6.42
N MET A 121 -3.61 10.08 6.58
CA MET A 121 -4.16 9.38 7.75
C MET A 121 -3.28 9.56 9.00
N VAL A 122 -2.00 9.86 8.84
CA VAL A 122 -1.08 10.06 9.96
C VAL A 122 -1.00 11.55 10.31
N SER A 123 -1.16 11.88 11.59
CA SER A 123 -1.02 13.27 12.09
C SER A 123 0.39 13.86 11.98
N LYS A 124 1.37 13.02 11.63
CA LYS A 124 2.79 13.33 11.47
C LYS A 124 3.28 12.69 10.17
N GLU A 125 4.50 13.05 9.77
CA GLU A 125 5.15 12.39 8.64
C GLU A 125 5.28 10.88 8.85
N CYS A 126 4.77 10.10 7.90
CA CYS A 126 4.93 8.65 7.89
C CYS A 126 6.33 8.29 7.38
N VAL A 127 7.23 7.95 8.30
CA VAL A 127 8.62 7.60 7.94
C VAL A 127 8.68 6.11 7.62
N PRO A 128 9.19 5.69 6.45
CA PRO A 128 9.24 4.26 6.09
C PRO A 128 10.12 3.45 7.04
N TYR A 129 9.95 2.13 7.01
CA TYR A 129 10.90 1.21 7.65
C TYR A 129 12.23 1.18 6.88
N PRO A 130 13.34 0.82 7.56
CA PRO A 130 14.65 0.66 6.91
C PRO A 130 14.61 -0.32 5.74
N ASN A 131 15.60 -0.25 4.85
CA ASN A 131 15.67 -1.13 3.69
C ASN A 131 15.84 -2.61 4.08
N GLU A 132 16.47 -2.89 5.21
CA GLU A 132 16.64 -4.25 5.74
C GLU A 132 15.37 -4.83 6.36
N TRP A 133 14.34 -4.00 6.57
CA TRP A 133 13.06 -4.44 7.13
C TRP A 133 12.32 -5.34 6.15
N ASP A 134 11.83 -6.47 6.64
CA ASP A 134 11.17 -7.49 5.81
C ASP A 134 9.76 -7.73 6.36
N PRO A 135 8.70 -7.40 5.58
CA PRO A 135 7.34 -7.53 6.06
C PRO A 135 6.98 -8.96 6.48
N GLN A 136 7.53 -9.98 5.82
CA GLN A 136 7.23 -11.38 6.15
C GLN A 136 7.85 -11.79 7.49
N LYS A 137 9.07 -11.29 7.80
CA LYS A 137 9.73 -11.57 9.09
C LYS A 137 9.01 -10.90 10.27
N GLU A 138 8.30 -9.83 10.00
CA GLU A 138 7.52 -9.07 10.98
C GLU A 138 6.09 -9.61 11.12
N GLY A 139 5.80 -10.75 10.48
CA GLY A 139 4.52 -11.44 10.59
C GLY A 139 3.41 -10.85 9.72
N MET A 140 3.74 -9.98 8.77
CA MET A 140 2.75 -9.50 7.80
C MET A 140 2.54 -10.52 6.68
N ASP A 141 1.28 -10.77 6.38
CA ASP A 141 0.88 -11.57 5.22
C ASP A 141 1.05 -10.74 3.94
N VAL A 142 2.13 -11.03 3.21
CA VAL A 142 2.48 -10.36 1.96
C VAL A 142 2.70 -11.39 0.87
N ASN A 143 1.91 -11.24 -0.19
CA ASN A 143 1.97 -12.03 -1.39
C ASN A 143 2.70 -11.28 -2.50
N GLN A 144 3.52 -11.99 -3.27
CA GLN A 144 4.18 -11.42 -4.43
C GLN A 144 3.30 -11.60 -5.68
N MET A 145 3.07 -10.50 -6.39
CA MET A 145 2.23 -10.46 -7.57
C MET A 145 3.06 -10.73 -8.83
N GLU A 146 2.84 -11.89 -9.44
CA GLU A 146 3.42 -12.25 -10.74
C GLU A 146 2.69 -11.56 -11.91
N PRO A 147 3.37 -11.18 -13.02
CA PRO A 147 4.82 -11.30 -13.27
C PRO A 147 5.64 -10.07 -12.83
N LEU A 148 5.01 -9.07 -12.21
CA LEU A 148 5.65 -7.78 -11.91
C LEU A 148 6.52 -7.82 -10.65
N GLY A 149 6.33 -8.83 -9.80
CA GLY A 149 7.05 -9.01 -8.54
C GLY A 149 6.62 -8.03 -7.43
N LEU A 150 5.51 -7.30 -7.61
CA LEU A 150 5.05 -6.31 -6.62
C LEU A 150 4.54 -6.99 -5.36
N LEU A 151 4.72 -6.34 -4.22
CA LEU A 151 4.28 -6.85 -2.93
C LEU A 151 2.85 -6.38 -2.64
N LEU A 152 1.96 -7.33 -2.36
CA LEU A 152 0.58 -7.10 -1.96
C LEU A 152 0.37 -7.59 -0.55
N THR A 153 0.01 -6.69 0.35
CA THR A 153 -0.39 -7.04 1.71
C THR A 153 -1.80 -7.61 1.73
N SER A 154 -2.20 -8.29 2.81
CA SER A 154 -3.58 -8.75 3.00
C SER A 154 -4.64 -7.65 2.89
N ALA A 155 -4.25 -6.41 3.18
CA ALA A 155 -5.09 -5.23 3.00
C ALA A 155 -5.26 -4.81 1.54
N ARG A 156 -4.43 -5.33 0.62
CA ARG A 156 -4.40 -4.97 -0.80
C ARG A 156 -4.71 -6.20 -1.65
N ARG A 157 -5.88 -6.22 -2.28
CA ARG A 157 -6.22 -7.31 -3.21
C ARG A 157 -5.75 -7.04 -4.63
N SER A 158 -5.19 -8.09 -5.24
CA SER A 158 -4.64 -8.05 -6.60
C SER A 158 -5.69 -7.67 -7.66
N GLU A 159 -6.94 -8.09 -7.45
CA GLU A 159 -8.08 -7.85 -8.35
C GLU A 159 -8.44 -6.36 -8.52
N LEU A 160 -7.99 -5.48 -7.60
CA LEU A 160 -8.28 -4.05 -7.66
C LEU A 160 -7.21 -3.25 -8.44
N TYR A 161 -6.01 -3.81 -8.60
CA TYR A 161 -4.92 -3.19 -9.37
C TYR A 161 -5.06 -3.46 -10.87
N PHE A 162 -5.67 -4.60 -11.23
CA PHE A 162 -6.09 -4.92 -12.59
C PHE A 162 -7.58 -5.23 -12.58
N PRO A 163 -8.46 -4.28 -12.95
CA PRO A 163 -9.80 -4.68 -13.32
C PRO A 163 -9.64 -5.69 -14.45
N VAL A 164 -10.02 -6.94 -14.19
CA VAL A 164 -10.18 -7.93 -15.25
C VAL A 164 -11.27 -7.35 -16.14
N GLU A 165 -10.89 -6.81 -17.29
CA GLU A 165 -11.85 -6.47 -18.32
C GLU A 165 -12.51 -7.80 -18.73
N SER A 166 -13.66 -8.06 -18.13
CA SER A 166 -14.60 -9.11 -18.53
C SER A 166 -15.35 -8.70 -19.77
#